data_AF-A0A183FNP4-F1
#
_entry.id   AF-A0A183FNP4-F1
#
_cell.length_a   1.000
_cell.length_b   1.000
_cell.length_c   1.000
_cell.angle_alpha   90.00
_cell.angle_beta   90.00
_cell.angle_gamma   90.00
#
_symmetry.space_group_name_H-M   'P 1'
#
loop_
_entity.id
_entity.type
_entity.pdbx_description
1 polymer ?
#
loop_
_entity_poly.entity_id
_entity_poly.type
_entity_poly.pdbx_seq_one_letter_code
_entity_poly.pdbx_strand_id
1 'polypeptide(L)' 'MVLFLIGLGLGDVEDITVKGLKIVKKCKRVHLEAYTSILCYGLDKSKLEEFYGREVIEADRTVVEQNAGI' A
#
# COMPACT_ATOMS: atom_id res chain seq x y z
N MET A 1 16.13 -8.57 -7.27
CA MET A 1 15.17 -7.76 -6.48
C MET A 1 13.98 -7.47 -7.37
N VAL A 2 12.74 -7.56 -6.88
CA VAL A 2 11.51 -7.43 -7.69
C VAL A 2 10.62 -6.35 -7.08
N LEU A 3 10.07 -5.48 -7.91
CA LEU A 3 9.07 -4.47 -7.56
C LEU A 3 7.69 -4.92 -8.04
N PHE A 4 6.67 -4.77 -7.19
CA PHE A 4 5.28 -4.98 -7.55
C PHE A 4 4.50 -3.67 -7.39
N LEU A 5 3.77 -3.28 -8.43
CA LEU A 5 2.76 -2.22 -8.36
C LEU A 5 1.40 -2.90 -8.22
N ILE A 6 0.70 -2.62 -7.12
CA ILE A 6 -0.54 -3.30 -6.76
C ILE A 6 -1.62 -2.24 -6.57
N GLY A 7 -2.68 -2.30 -7.38
CA GLY A 7 -3.85 -1.46 -7.18
C GLY A 7 -4.67 -1.95 -5.97
N LEU A 8 -5.07 -1.01 -5.12
CA LEU A 8 -5.88 -1.28 -3.91
C LEU A 8 -7.39 -1.26 -4.18
N GLY A 9 -7.81 -0.80 -5.36
CA GLY A 9 -9.22 -0.60 -5.70
C GLY A 9 -9.75 0.74 -5.20
N LEU A 10 -11.08 0.87 -5.08
CA LEU A 10 -11.77 2.15 -4.83
C LEU A 10 -12.70 2.12 -3.60
N GLY A 11 -12.86 0.96 -2.96
CA GLY A 11 -13.67 0.78 -1.76
C GLY A 11 -12.82 0.79 -0.51
N ASP A 12 -12.73 -0.37 0.14
CA ASP A 12 -12.03 -0.56 1.41
C ASP A 12 -10.80 -1.47 1.28
N VAL A 13 -10.31 -1.99 2.40
CA VAL A 13 -9.13 -2.87 2.43
C VAL A 13 -9.30 -4.17 1.63
N GLU A 14 -10.55 -4.61 1.39
CA GLU A 14 -10.89 -5.86 0.71
C GLU A 14 -10.94 -5.74 -0.82
N ASP A 15 -11.01 -4.51 -1.34
CA ASP A 15 -11.07 -4.22 -2.78
C ASP A 15 -9.78 -4.61 -3.53
N ILE A 16 -8.70 -4.87 -2.80
CA ILE A 16 -7.48 -5.45 -3.35
C ILE A 16 -7.75 -6.84 -3.95
N THR A 17 -7.13 -7.12 -5.10
CA THR A 17 -7.24 -8.47 -5.67
C THR A 17 -6.63 -9.54 -4.74
N VAL A 18 -7.18 -10.76 -4.77
CA VAL A 18 -6.63 -11.93 -4.05
C VAL A 18 -5.15 -12.15 -4.35
N LYS A 19 -4.72 -11.92 -5.60
CA LYS A 19 -3.31 -12.04 -6.00
C LYS A 19 -2.45 -10.93 -5.39
N GLY A 20 -2.95 -9.69 -5.37
CA GLY A 20 -2.31 -8.56 -4.71
C GLY A 20 -2.06 -8.83 -3.23
N LEU A 21 -3.09 -9.25 -2.49
CA LEU A 21 -2.97 -9.59 -1.06
C LEU A 21 -1.91 -10.67 -0.80
N LYS A 22 -1.89 -11.73 -1.63
CA LYS A 22 -0.89 -12.80 -1.52
C LYS A 22 0.54 -12.32 -1.77
N ILE A 23 0.72 -11.32 -2.65
CA ILE A 23 2.04 -10.72 -2.92
C ILE A 23 2.46 -9.83 -1.75
N VAL A 24 1.56 -8.94 -1.27
CA VAL A 24 1.81 -8.06 -0.12
C VAL A 24 2.31 -8.87 1.08
N LYS A 25 1.62 -9.98 1.40
CA LYS A 25 2.00 -10.89 2.50
C LYS A 25 3.39 -11.51 2.36
N LYS A 26 3.98 -11.56 1.16
CA LYS A 26 5.33 -12.12 0.90
C LYS A 26 6.42 -11.06 0.76
N CYS A 27 6.05 -9.79 0.56
CA CYS A 27 7.01 -8.72 0.39
C CYS A 27 7.78 -8.42 1.68
N LYS A 28 9.05 -8.01 1.53
CA LYS A 28 9.89 -7.57 2.66
C LYS A 28 9.54 -6.16 3.11
N ARG A 29 9.15 -5.29 2.17
CA ARG A 29 8.71 -3.91 2.39
C ARG A 29 7.43 -3.68 1.60
N VAL A 30 6.49 -2.94 2.18
CA VAL A 30 5.22 -2.57 1.57
C VAL A 30 5.09 -1.07 1.74
N HIS A 31 4.97 -0.36 0.62
CA HIS A 31 4.81 1.09 0.61
C HIS A 31 3.40 1.44 0.14
N LEU A 32 2.77 2.39 0.82
CA LEU A 32 1.47 2.94 0.47
C LEU A 32 1.65 4.35 -0.06
N GLU A 33 1.31 4.55 -1.32
CA GLU A 33 1.20 5.89 -1.89
C GLU A 33 -0.15 6.47 -1.48
N ALA A 34 -0.12 7.51 -0.65
CA ALA A 34 -1.31 8.10 0.00
C ALA A 34 -1.55 9.57 -0.38
N TYR A 35 -0.75 10.15 -1.28
CA TYR A 35 -0.77 11.58 -1.61
C TYR A 35 -1.52 11.92 -2.91
N THR A 36 -1.64 11.00 -3.87
CA THR A 36 -2.27 11.27 -5.17
C THR A 36 -3.78 11.04 -5.18
N SER A 37 -4.30 10.26 -4.23
CA SER A 37 -5.73 9.99 -4.11
C SER A 37 -6.14 10.04 -2.65
N ILE A 38 -7.34 10.57 -2.39
CA ILE A 38 -8.02 10.36 -1.11
C ILE A 38 -8.33 8.87 -1.07
N LEU A 39 -7.49 8.08 -0.40
CA LEU A 39 -7.81 6.70 -0.02
C LEU A 39 -9.21 6.74 0.58
N CYS A 40 -10.14 6.10 -0.11
CA CYS A 40 -11.56 6.34 0.02
C CYS A 40 -11.98 6.43 1.49
N TYR A 41 -12.47 7.61 1.87
CA TYR A 41 -13.08 7.93 3.16
C TYR A 41 -12.50 7.17 4.38
N GLY A 42 -11.25 7.47 4.75
CA GLY A 42 -10.75 7.11 6.09
C GLY A 42 -10.19 5.70 6.22
N LEU A 43 -9.51 5.24 5.16
CA LEU A 43 -8.69 4.03 5.18
C LEU A 43 -7.52 4.23 6.17
N ASP A 44 -7.78 3.87 7.42
CA ASP A 44 -6.81 3.88 8.51
C ASP A 44 -5.69 2.89 8.21
N LYS A 45 -4.45 3.37 8.24
CA LYS A 45 -3.24 2.54 8.10
C LYS A 45 -3.31 1.30 8.99
N SER A 46 -3.83 1.43 10.21
CA SER A 46 -3.96 0.33 11.17
C SER A 46 -4.84 -0.81 10.63
N LYS A 47 -5.94 -0.47 9.94
CA LYS A 47 -6.83 -1.46 9.32
C LYS A 47 -6.17 -2.15 8.13
N LEU A 48 -5.38 -1.42 7.34
CA LEU A 48 -4.58 -2.01 6.26
C LEU A 48 -3.56 -3.00 6.81
N GLU A 49 -2.82 -2.62 7.84
CA GLU A 49 -1.80 -3.47 8.45
C GLU A 49 -2.41 -4.73 9.07
N GLU A 50 -3.55 -4.60 9.75
CA GLU A 50 -4.31 -5.72 10.30
C GLU A 50 -4.78 -6.68 9.20
N PHE A 51 -5.45 -6.17 8.17
CA PHE A 51 -6.02 -7.00 7.10
C PHE A 51 -4.93 -7.64 6.20
N TYR A 52 -3.87 -6.89 5.90
CA TYR A 52 -2.75 -7.37 5.08
C TYR A 52 -1.74 -8.21 5.87
N GLY A 53 -1.72 -8.11 7.19
CA GLY A 53 -0.79 -8.82 8.07
C GLY A 53 0.67 -8.40 7.82
N ARG A 54 0.88 -7.13 7.47
CA ARG A 54 2.19 -6.55 7.16
C ARG A 54 2.20 -5.08 7.55
N GLU A 55 3.34 -4.61 8.05
CA GLU A 55 3.60 -3.18 8.23
C GLU A 55 3.55 -2.46 6.88
N VAL A 56 2.90 -1.30 6.87
CA VAL A 56 2.72 -0.45 5.69
C VAL A 56 3.47 0.85 5.91
N ILE A 57 4.42 1.13 5.03
CA ILE A 57 5.23 2.35 5.09
C ILE A 57 4.56 3.39 4.21
N GLU A 58 4.12 4.50 4.80
CA GLU A 58 3.53 5.58 4.03
C GLU A 58 4.62 6.24 3.19
N ALA A 59 4.41 6.28 1.88
CA ALA A 59 5.26 6.95 0.92
C ALA A 59 4.59 8.27 0.58
N ASP A 60 4.97 9.30 1.31
CA ASP A 60 4.52 10.66 1.03
C ASP A 60 5.08 11.17 -0.30
N ARG A 61 4.60 12.34 -0.72
CA ARG A 61 5.03 13.00 -1.95
C ARG A 61 6.55 13.14 -2.05
N THR A 62 7.24 13.43 -0.95
CA THR A 62 8.69 13.62 -0.94
C THR A 62 9.41 12.29 -1.19
N VAL A 63 8.94 11.21 -0.55
CA VAL A 63 9.44 9.86 -0.80
C VAL A 63 9.23 9.45 -2.25
N VAL A 64 8.03 9.70 -2.80
CA VAL A 64 7.69 9.27 -4.16
C VAL A 64 8.35 10.12 -5.24
N GLU A 65 8.33 11.45 -5.12
CA GLU A 65 8.80 12.37 -6.17
C GLU A 65 10.29 12.70 -6.06
N GLN A 66 10.88 12.65 -4.85
CA GLN A 66 12.25 13.14 -4.62
C GLN A 66 13.22 12.08 -4.11
N ASN A 67 12.74 11.07 -3.36
CA ASN A 67 13.58 10.06 -2.74
C ASN A 67 13.15 8.63 -3.08
N ALA A 68 12.85 8.33 -4.35
CA ALA A 68 12.43 6.98 -4.79
C ALA A 68 13.55 5.91 -4.72
N GLY A 69 14.77 6.28 -4.30
CA GLY A 69 15.97 5.43 -4.33
C GLY A 69 16.34 4.72 -3.02
N ILE A 70 15.49 4.74 -1.99
CA ILE A 70 15.73 4.14 -0.64
C ILE A 70 15.15 2.73 -0.49
#